data_AF-A0A355D782-F1
#
_entry.id   AF-A0A355D782-F1
#
_cell.length_a   1.000
_cell.length_b   1.000
_cell.length_c   1.000
_cell.angle_alpha   90.00
_cell.angle_beta   90.00
_cell.angle_gamma   90.00
#
_symmetry.space_group_name_H-M   'P 1'
#
loop_
_entity.id
_entity.type
_entity.pdbx_description
1 polymer ?
#
loop_
_entity_poly.entity_id
_entity_poly.type
_entity_poly.pdbx_seq_one_letter_code
_entity_poly.pdbx_strand_id
1 'polypeptide(L)'
;MKENKASNMAKGGMLIAFTLIILYAAICMTFNTLFLLGLASALIPLGILIADMKTTLLVYIGSSVLAYFIITDKTLCLFYVLIFGPYGIVKFFIEQKRNTTIEIILKLV
;
A
#
# COMPACT_ATOMS: atom_id res chain seq x y z
N MET A 1 18.87 9.80 -13.90
CA MET A 1 17.94 10.65 -14.67
C MET A 1 16.91 11.16 -13.69
N LYS A 2 16.88 12.46 -13.37
CA LYS A 2 15.95 13.01 -12.37
C LYS A 2 14.55 12.94 -12.97
N GLU A 3 13.70 12.04 -12.45
CA GLU A 3 12.34 11.92 -12.97
C GLU A 3 11.59 13.24 -12.83
N ASN A 4 10.89 13.63 -13.90
CA ASN A 4 10.07 14.82 -13.89
C ASN A 4 8.93 14.66 -12.87
N LYS A 5 8.60 15.72 -12.14
CA LYS A 5 7.55 15.72 -11.11
C LYS A 5 6.20 15.18 -11.63
N ALA A 6 5.90 15.41 -12.91
CA ALA A 6 4.70 14.90 -13.58
C ALA A 6 4.69 13.36 -13.67
N SER A 7 5.83 12.72 -13.93
CA SER A 7 5.95 11.25 -14.01
C SER A 7 5.61 10.60 -12.66
N ASN A 8 6.17 11.15 -11.57
CA ASN A 8 5.90 10.64 -10.23
C ASN A 8 4.44 10.82 -9.80
N MET A 9 3.77 11.88 -10.23
CA MET A 9 2.33 12.06 -10.01
C MET A 9 1.50 11.04 -10.79
N ALA A 10 1.83 10.79 -12.06
CA ALA A 10 1.13 9.80 -12.88
C ALA A 10 1.27 8.38 -12.31
N LYS A 11 2.49 7.99 -11.92
CA LYS A 11 2.77 6.72 -11.24
C LYS A 11 1.97 6.59 -9.93
N GLY A 12 1.91 7.66 -9.14
CA GLY A 12 1.12 7.69 -7.92
C GLY A 12 -0.37 7.45 -8.19
N GLY A 13 -0.95 8.16 -9.16
CA GLY A 13 -2.35 7.95 -9.54
C GLY A 13 -2.65 6.52 -10.00
N MET A 14 -1.74 5.93 -10.78
CA MET A 14 -1.86 4.54 -11.22
C MET A 14 -1.86 3.54 -10.05
N LEU A 15 -0.97 3.74 -9.06
CA LEU A 15 -0.91 2.90 -7.87
C LEU A 15 -2.17 3.02 -7.02
N ILE A 16 -2.75 4.22 -6.89
CA ILE A 16 -4.03 4.44 -6.21
C ILE A 16 -5.12 3.61 -6.91
N ALA A 17 -5.23 3.71 -8.23
CA ALA A 17 -6.22 2.97 -9.00
C ALA A 17 -6.06 1.45 -8.81
N PHE A 18 -4.83 0.95 -8.88
CA PHE A 18 -4.55 -0.48 -8.69
C PHE A 18 -4.92 -0.97 -7.29
N THR A 19 -4.63 -0.17 -6.27
CA THR A 19 -5.00 -0.46 -4.88
C THR A 19 -6.52 -0.56 -4.72
N LEU A 20 -7.26 0.38 -5.31
CA LEU A 20 -8.72 0.36 -5.27
C LEU A 20 -9.32 -0.83 -6.00
N ILE A 21 -8.75 -1.24 -7.15
CA ILE A 21 -9.20 -2.44 -7.88
C ILE A 21 -9.05 -3.68 -7.01
N ILE A 22 -7.92 -3.85 -6.32
CA ILE A 22 -7.68 -4.99 -5.43
C ILE A 22 -8.64 -4.98 -4.24
N LEU A 23 -8.82 -3.82 -3.60
CA LEU A 23 -9.72 -3.70 -2.46
C LEU A 23 -11.18 -3.94 -2.88
N TYR A 24 -11.57 -3.50 -4.07
CA TYR A 24 -12.90 -3.79 -4.62
C TYR A 24 -13.07 -5.28 -4.94
N ALA A 25 -12.05 -5.92 -5.52
CA ALA A 25 -12.04 -7.36 -5.73
C ALA A 25 -12.17 -8.15 -4.42
N ALA A 26 -11.63 -7.65 -3.31
CA ALA A 26 -11.75 -8.26 -2.00
C ALA A 26 -13.20 -8.33 -1.50
N ILE A 27 -14.00 -7.30 -1.78
CA ILE A 27 -15.43 -7.27 -1.45
C ILE A 27 -16.21 -8.25 -2.35
N CYS A 28 -15.82 -8.37 -3.62
CA CYS A 28 -16.48 -9.26 -4.57
C CYS A 28 -16.21 -10.74 -4.26
N MET A 29 -14.96 -11.08 -3.90
CA MET A 29 -14.55 -12.47 -3.75
C MET A 29 -14.72 -13.04 -2.34
N THR A 30 -14.68 -12.25 -1.26
CA THR A 30 -14.92 -12.63 0.16
C THR A 30 -14.14 -13.83 0.76
N PHE A 31 -13.66 -14.82 -0.01
CA PHE A 31 -12.98 -16.03 0.45
C PHE A 31 -11.49 -15.84 0.75
N ASN A 32 -10.89 -14.74 0.27
CA ASN A 32 -9.46 -14.48 0.42
C ASN A 32 -9.14 -12.99 0.70
N THR A 33 -9.97 -12.36 1.52
CA THR A 33 -9.87 -10.92 1.85
C THR A 33 -8.54 -10.54 2.47
N LEU A 34 -8.01 -11.36 3.38
CA LEU A 34 -6.71 -11.13 4.03
C LEU A 34 -5.54 -11.11 3.05
N PHE A 35 -5.53 -12.04 2.09
CA PHE A 35 -4.49 -12.07 1.05
C PHE A 35 -4.58 -10.84 0.15
N LEU A 36 -5.80 -10.44 -0.26
CA LEU A 36 -6.00 -9.26 -1.11
C LEU A 36 -5.61 -7.97 -0.39
N LEU A 37 -5.91 -7.85 0.91
CA LEU A 37 -5.43 -6.76 1.76
C LEU A 37 -3.89 -6.74 1.87
N GLY A 38 -3.27 -7.91 2.03
CA GLY A 38 -1.81 -8.05 1.99
C GLY A 38 -1.21 -7.64 0.64
N LEU A 39 -1.88 -7.98 -0.45
CA LEU A 39 -1.46 -7.62 -1.81
C LEU A 39 -1.61 -6.11 -2.07
N ALA A 40 -2.66 -5.49 -1.56
CA ALA A 40 -2.82 -4.04 -1.55
C ALA A 40 -1.72 -3.35 -0.72
N SER A 41 -1.34 -3.92 0.44
CA SER A 41 -0.22 -3.43 1.24
C SER A 41 1.11 -3.47 0.49
N ALA A 42 1.36 -4.51 -0.31
CA ALA A 42 2.58 -4.66 -1.10
C ALA A 42 2.75 -3.59 -2.21
N LEU A 43 1.67 -2.93 -2.63
CA LEU A 43 1.75 -1.82 -3.59
C LEU A 43 2.42 -0.57 -3.00
N ILE A 44 2.37 -0.39 -1.68
CA ILE A 44 3.00 0.74 -1.00
C ILE A 44 4.53 0.69 -1.13
N PRO A 45 5.24 -0.37 -0.71
CA PRO A 45 6.69 -0.47 -0.91
C PRO A 45 7.08 -0.47 -2.40
N LEU A 46 6.25 -1.04 -3.29
CA LEU A 46 6.45 -0.92 -4.74
C LEU A 46 6.39 0.54 -5.21
N GLY A 47 5.48 1.34 -4.67
CA GLY A 47 5.40 2.77 -4.96
C GLY A 47 6.67 3.54 -4.58
N ILE A 48 7.30 3.16 -3.48
CA ILE A 48 8.55 3.79 -3.04
C ILE A 48 9.71 3.40 -3.96
N LEU A 49 9.71 2.19 -4.50
CA LEU A 49 10.73 1.70 -5.42
C LEU A 49 10.64 2.35 -6.81
N ILE A 50 9.42 2.63 -7.29
CA ILE A 50 9.18 3.12 -8.67
C ILE A 50 9.06 4.65 -8.74
N ALA A 51 8.70 5.31 -7.64
CA ALA A 51 8.54 6.76 -7.55
C ALA A 51 9.44 7.34 -6.44
N ASP A 52 8.85 7.80 -5.34
CA ASP A 52 9.53 8.42 -4.22
C ASP A 52 8.75 8.17 -2.93
N MET A 53 9.40 8.37 -1.78
CA MET A 53 8.76 8.24 -0.47
C MET A 53 7.59 9.22 -0.30
N LYS A 54 7.75 10.49 -0.74
CA LYS A 54 6.73 11.53 -0.61
C LYS A 54 5.49 11.21 -1.44
N THR A 55 5.68 10.76 -2.68
CA THR A 55 4.57 10.39 -3.56
C THR A 55 3.85 9.16 -3.04
N THR A 56 4.57 8.18 -2.49
CA THR A 56 3.94 7.00 -1.88
C THR A 56 3.08 7.36 -0.66
N LEU A 57 3.55 8.26 0.20
CA LEU A 57 2.72 8.71 1.33
C LEU A 57 1.42 9.36 0.84
N LEU A 58 1.49 10.17 -0.22
CA LEU A 58 0.33 10.73 -0.91
C LEU A 58 -0.57 9.64 -1.52
N VAL A 59 -0.01 8.58 -2.09
CA VAL A 59 -0.75 7.42 -2.60
C VAL A 59 -1.52 6.72 -1.48
N TYR A 60 -0.89 6.50 -0.33
CA TYR A 60 -1.54 5.88 0.82
C TYR A 60 -2.68 6.75 1.36
N ILE A 61 -2.46 8.05 1.55
CA ILE A 61 -3.52 8.98 1.99
C ILE A 61 -4.65 9.04 0.97
N GLY A 62 -4.33 9.20 -0.32
CA GLY A 62 -5.30 9.29 -1.39
C GLY A 62 -6.12 8.01 -1.56
N SER A 63 -5.47 6.84 -1.54
CA SER A 63 -6.15 5.55 -1.58
C SER A 63 -7.03 5.31 -0.36
N SER A 64 -6.61 5.73 0.84
CA SER A 64 -7.42 5.62 2.07
C SER A 64 -8.69 6.46 2.00
N VAL A 65 -8.58 7.70 1.54
CA VAL A 65 -9.75 8.58 1.35
C VAL A 65 -10.69 8.02 0.29
N LEU A 66 -10.16 7.63 -0.88
CA LEU A 66 -10.97 7.10 -1.97
C LEU A 66 -11.60 5.75 -1.63
N ALA A 67 -10.86 4.87 -0.95
CA ALA A 67 -11.38 3.58 -0.48
C ALA A 67 -12.59 3.80 0.41
N TYR A 68 -12.55 4.79 1.32
CA TYR A 68 -13.70 5.08 2.17
C TYR A 68 -14.97 5.44 1.38
N PHE A 69 -14.85 6.12 0.24
CA PHE A 69 -16.02 6.47 -0.59
C PHE A 69 -16.48 5.35 -1.51
N ILE A 70 -15.55 4.61 -2.12
CA ILE A 70 -15.86 3.61 -3.16
C ILE A 70 -16.26 2.26 -2.56
N ILE A 71 -15.67 1.89 -1.42
CA ILE A 71 -15.86 0.58 -0.81
C ILE A 71 -17.05 0.61 0.14
N THR A 72 -18.03 -0.24 -0.15
CA THR A 72 -19.23 -0.39 0.69
C THR A 72 -18.91 -0.99 2.06
N ASP A 73 -17.98 -1.96 2.12
CA ASP A 73 -17.58 -2.59 3.38
C ASP A 73 -16.59 -1.71 4.15
N LYS A 74 -17.13 -0.96 5.12
CA LYS A 74 -16.35 -0.08 5.98
C LYS A 74 -15.33 -0.81 6.83
N THR A 75 -15.59 -2.06 7.19
CA THR A 75 -14.68 -2.87 8.01
C THR A 75 -13.41 -3.16 7.23
N LEU A 76 -13.54 -3.57 5.98
CA LEU A 76 -12.42 -3.83 5.07
C LEU A 76 -11.60 -2.56 4.84
N CYS A 77 -12.27 -1.43 4.63
CA CYS A 77 -11.60 -0.14 4.51
C CYS A 77 -10.81 0.21 5.79
N LEU A 78 -11.39 -0.04 6.97
CA LEU A 78 -10.75 0.23 8.26
C LEU A 78 -9.51 -0.64 8.46
N PHE A 79 -9.58 -1.92 8.09
CA PHE A 79 -8.44 -2.84 8.10
C PHE A 79 -7.31 -2.38 7.16
N TYR A 80 -7.66 -1.90 5.96
CA TYR A 80 -6.69 -1.34 5.04
C TYR A 80 -6.01 -0.10 5.62
N VAL A 81 -6.79 0.87 6.13
CA VAL A 81 -6.22 2.12 6.63
C VAL A 81 -5.42 1.91 7.92
N LEU A 82 -5.89 1.10 8.87
CA LEU A 82 -5.24 1.00 10.19
C LEU A 82 -4.13 -0.04 10.26
N ILE A 83 -4.24 -1.14 9.52
CA ILE A 83 -3.31 -2.28 9.66
C ILE A 83 -2.45 -2.41 8.40
N PHE A 84 -3.07 -2.73 7.27
CA PHE A 84 -2.33 -3.14 6.07
C PHE A 84 -1.58 -1.99 5.39
N GLY A 85 -2.14 -0.79 5.37
CA GLY A 85 -1.49 0.38 4.80
C GLY A 85 -0.22 0.77 5.57
N PRO A 86 -0.31 1.04 6.89
CA PRO A 86 0.85 1.33 7.72
C PRO A 86 1.87 0.20 7.71
N TYR A 87 1.42 -1.07 7.71
CA TYR A 87 2.31 -2.22 7.61
C TYR A 87 3.20 -2.17 6.36
N GLY A 88 2.66 -1.78 5.21
CA GLY A 88 3.44 -1.65 3.97
C GLY A 88 4.55 -0.59 4.09
N ILE A 89 4.28 0.50 4.81
CA ILE A 89 5.25 1.56 5.10
C ILE A 89 6.32 1.06 6.08
N VAL A 90 5.91 0.42 7.18
CA VAL A 90 6.82 -0.09 8.22
C VAL A 90 7.76 -1.15 7.63
N LYS A 91 7.23 -2.08 6.83
CA LYS A 91 8.02 -3.11 6.15
C LYS A 91 9.09 -2.51 5.25
N PHE A 92 8.76 -1.45 4.51
CA PHE A 92 9.73 -0.73 3.69
C PHE A 92 10.88 -0.12 4.51
N PHE A 93 10.56 0.53 5.65
CA PHE A 93 11.59 1.11 6.52
C PHE A 93 12.52 0.06 7.13
N ILE A 94 11.99 -1.12 7.45
CA ILE A 94 12.78 -2.25 7.94
C ILE A 94 13.74 -2.75 6.85
N GLU A 95 13.24 -2.95 5.62
CA GLU A 95 14.04 -3.42 4.48
C GLU A 95 15.13 -2.41 4.07
N GLN A 96 14.85 -1.11 4.17
CA GLN A 96 15.82 -0.06 3.83
C GLN A 96 17.03 -0.04 4.78
N LYS A 97 16.87 -0.46 6.04
CA LYS A 97 17.94 -0.43 7.05
C LYS A 97 18.98 -1.56 6.88
N ARG A 98 18.79 -2.54 5.99
CA ARG A 98 19.73 -3.66 5.65
C ARG A 98 20.46 -4.31 6.85
N ASN A 99 19.89 -4.24 8.05
CA ASN A 99 20.49 -4.87 9.22
C ASN A 99 19.87 -6.25 9.37
N THR A 100 20.56 -7.27 8.83
CA THR A 100 20.11 -8.66 8.71
C THR A 100 19.53 -9.22 10.01
N THR A 101 20.03 -8.77 11.17
CA THR A 101 19.55 -9.21 12.49
C THR A 101 18.14 -8.71 12.81
N ILE A 102 17.80 -7.47 12.41
CA ILE A 102 16.47 -6.89 12.64
C ILE A 102 15.45 -7.51 11.67
N GLU A 103 15.87 -7.79 10.42
CA GLU A 103 15.01 -8.41 9.41
C GLU A 103 14.58 -9.83 9.80
N ILE A 104 15.48 -10.61 10.43
CA ILE A 104 15.19 -11.98 10.87
C ILE A 104 14.27 -12.00 12.10
N ILE A 105 14.49 -11.11 13.07
CA ILE A 105 13.64 -11.03 14.28
C ILE A 105 12.21 -10.58 13.92
N LEU A 106 12.06 -9.63 13.00
CA LEU A 106 10.74 -9.16 12.51
C LEU A 106 10.08 -10.09 11.49
N LYS A 107 10.81 -11.04 10.88
CA LYS A 107 10.22 -12.11 10.04
C LYS A 107 9.72 -13.30 10.87
N LEU A 108 10.18 -13.46 12.10
CA LEU A 108 9.95 -14.64 12.96
C LEU A 108 8.88 -14.43 14.04
N VAL A 109 8.34 -13.22 14.19
CA VAL A 109 7.19 -12.87 15.05
C VAL A 109 6.06 -12.39 14.16
#